data_AF-A0A2W2AS33-F1
#
_entry.id   AF-A0A2W2AS33-F1
#
_cell.length_a   1.000
_cell.length_b   1.000
_cell.length_c   1.000
_cell.angle_alpha   90.00
_cell.angle_beta   90.00
_cell.angle_gamma   90.00
#
_symmetry.space_group_name_H-M   'P 1'
#
loop_
_entity.id
_entity.type
_entity.pdbx_description
1 polymer ?
#
loop_
_entity_poly.entity_id
_entity_poly.type
_entity_poly.pdbx_seq_one_letter_code
_entity_poly.pdbx_strand_id
1 'polypeptide(L)'
;MDAYDWTFDKNPHRGVQTKIRATRSLQLESGRGDGHWPHRLVIKEPGEIAFKDARGRIRPVAPFFELWARVQDDDGSILAVPVTRAFLEARKASLRDLVFTVDAANRKAQSRTKLASCAAVAHVVFAGDSFKRHSLDAISPRSYGEVPLVRPDAPLPLGHVQTFLPNGEGWSCHTRLDQVRLRFTPGSGATFGPPDATTAMASPRPPGDFEPALTEYGRNHAMTRPENRILTPGTAWSGFNFRTGNTPKWPTPQDSYDGSREGAGGSWGTIDNTCDLIIQAALTIDGRVLRAKARSFAGPPDFAPDRRPMYSIRDELDDRELPPPEPHPETTPEEILDLFRRIFETASLVNLDQRRSWALAGNAGILGAAGPDEPDWDHGLSPRLGPKTMRADDAPYAELTPDYTPGQDDTRVSTSGPNDRLPYTQVVQQVHARMAESMVLREFLARRPDRVRRIVRPPFARVADLPARVGVQKPAAVPVGKWDKPESEGGTPRRASPDDPPRYRDPRNVMDITYDMRMPPFMRHSMGVPLSITRRHYDLLMAYLDKLETDKSWRDAALVAEGGPHHG
;
A
#
# COMPACT_ATOMS: atom_id res chain seq x y z
N MET A 1 7.69 6.36 16.91
CA MET A 1 6.72 5.40 17.46
C MET A 1 7.51 4.27 18.12
N ASP A 2 6.93 3.57 19.08
CA ASP A 2 7.55 2.34 19.60
C ASP A 2 7.41 1.21 18.56
N ALA A 3 8.37 0.29 18.55
CA ALA A 3 8.38 -0.87 17.66
C ALA A 3 7.35 -1.91 18.12
N TYR A 4 6.82 -2.66 17.15
CA TYR A 4 5.92 -3.77 17.42
C TYR A 4 6.20 -4.93 16.45
N ASP A 5 5.80 -6.13 16.86
CA ASP A 5 5.74 -7.32 16.01
C ASP A 5 4.29 -7.61 15.63
N TRP A 6 4.08 -8.11 14.42
CA TRP A 6 2.82 -8.74 14.04
C TRP A 6 2.73 -10.16 14.61
N THR A 7 1.60 -10.45 15.20
CA THR A 7 1.21 -11.74 15.76
C THR A 7 -0.20 -12.06 15.30
N PHE A 8 -0.73 -13.24 15.59
CA PHE A 8 -2.10 -13.62 15.24
C PHE A 8 -2.96 -13.80 16.47
N ASP A 9 -4.16 -13.23 16.44
CA ASP A 9 -5.23 -13.60 17.36
C ASP A 9 -5.77 -14.98 16.92
N LYS A 10 -5.57 -15.98 17.76
CA LYS A 10 -6.04 -17.35 17.52
C LYS A 10 -7.52 -17.53 17.88
N ASN A 11 -8.21 -16.49 18.34
CA ASN A 11 -9.63 -16.60 18.70
C ASN A 11 -10.51 -16.78 17.45
N PRO A 12 -11.09 -17.98 17.24
CA PRO A 12 -11.85 -18.27 16.03
C PRO A 12 -13.13 -17.45 15.92
N HIS A 13 -13.70 -16.96 17.03
CA HIS A 13 -14.94 -16.18 17.04
C HIS A 13 -14.78 -14.74 16.53
N ARG A 14 -13.55 -14.25 16.41
CA ARG A 14 -13.26 -12.88 15.90
C ARG A 14 -12.66 -12.89 14.49
N GLY A 15 -12.53 -14.07 13.89
CA GLY A 15 -11.67 -14.32 12.74
C GLY A 15 -10.20 -14.29 13.15
N VAL A 16 -9.39 -15.16 12.56
CA VAL A 16 -7.93 -15.11 12.79
C VAL A 16 -7.41 -13.82 12.17
N GLN A 17 -7.05 -12.86 13.01
CA GLN A 17 -6.64 -11.52 12.59
C GLN A 17 -5.24 -11.19 13.09
N THR A 18 -4.56 -10.32 12.37
CA THR A 18 -3.32 -9.71 12.82
C THR A 18 -3.53 -8.93 14.11
N LYS A 19 -2.58 -9.06 15.03
CA LYS A 19 -2.48 -8.29 16.26
C LYS A 19 -1.05 -7.77 16.40
N ILE A 20 -0.92 -6.53 16.82
CA ILE A 20 0.37 -5.94 17.17
C ILE A 20 0.73 -6.23 18.63
N ARG A 21 2.01 -6.52 18.88
CA ARG A 21 2.57 -6.65 20.22
C ARG A 21 3.80 -5.76 20.35
N ALA A 22 3.90 -5.01 21.45
CA ALA A 22 5.07 -4.20 21.74
C ALA A 22 6.35 -5.05 21.69
N THR A 23 7.42 -4.49 21.14
CA THR A 23 8.73 -5.15 21.06
C THR A 23 9.86 -4.15 21.33
N ARG A 24 11.10 -4.66 21.32
CA ARG A 24 12.32 -3.89 21.55
C ARG A 24 12.37 -2.67 20.64
N SER A 25 12.40 -1.49 21.24
CA SER A 25 12.41 -0.20 20.57
C SER A 25 13.75 0.49 20.80
N LEU A 26 14.32 1.06 19.74
CA LEU A 26 15.48 1.94 19.86
C LEU A 26 15.04 3.33 20.29
N GLN A 27 15.54 3.80 21.42
CA GLN A 27 15.30 5.13 21.95
C GLN A 27 16.57 5.96 21.96
N LEU A 28 16.38 7.28 21.88
CA LEU A 28 17.48 8.23 21.92
C LEU A 28 17.75 8.60 23.38
N GLU A 29 19.00 8.48 23.79
CA GLU A 29 19.46 8.97 25.09
C GLU A 29 20.54 10.04 24.86
N SER A 30 20.33 11.22 25.42
CA SER A 30 21.32 12.30 25.35
C SER A 30 22.39 12.06 26.40
N GLY A 31 23.67 12.21 26.03
CA GLY A 31 24.80 11.97 26.93
C GLY A 31 24.80 12.80 28.23
N ARG A 32 24.00 13.88 28.30
CA ARG A 32 23.81 14.71 29.52
C ARG A 32 22.35 15.03 29.85
N GLY A 33 21.38 14.42 29.16
CA GLY A 33 19.94 14.58 29.43
C GLY A 33 19.28 15.88 28.94
N ASP A 34 20.05 16.88 28.47
CA ASP A 34 19.52 18.20 28.02
C ASP A 34 19.09 18.23 26.53
N GLY A 35 19.33 17.16 25.77
CA GLY A 35 18.97 17.04 24.35
C GLY A 35 19.88 17.80 23.37
N HIS A 36 20.86 18.58 23.86
CA HIS A 36 21.83 19.31 23.05
C HIS A 36 23.09 18.50 22.74
N TRP A 37 23.39 17.49 23.56
CA TRP A 37 24.51 16.57 23.33
C TRP A 37 24.20 15.49 22.28
N PRO A 38 25.24 14.95 21.61
CA PRO A 38 25.10 13.79 20.75
C PRO A 38 24.32 12.66 21.44
N HIS A 39 23.45 12.01 20.68
CA HIS A 39 22.60 10.96 21.20
C HIS A 39 23.28 9.60 21.02
N ARG A 40 23.14 8.73 22.02
CA ARG A 40 23.37 7.29 21.90
C ARG A 40 22.02 6.58 21.75
N LEU A 41 22.06 5.37 21.22
CA LEU A 41 20.89 4.50 21.17
C LEU A 41 20.86 3.60 22.39
N VAL A 42 19.67 3.42 22.94
CA VAL A 42 19.37 2.47 24.01
C VAL A 42 18.16 1.63 23.62
N ILE A 43 18.04 0.45 24.21
CA ILE A 43 16.91 -0.44 23.98
C ILE A 43 15.91 -0.28 25.11
N LYS A 44 14.65 -0.10 24.74
CA LYS A 44 13.53 -0.15 25.66
C LYS A 44 12.54 -1.20 25.20
N GLU A 45 12.05 -2.00 26.14
CA GLU A 45 10.90 -2.89 25.93
C GLU A 45 9.69 -2.25 26.60
N PRO A 46 8.84 -1.53 25.84
CA PRO A 46 7.67 -0.91 26.43
C PRO A 46 6.60 -1.97 26.68
N GLY A 47 5.88 -1.86 27.81
CA GLY A 47 4.75 -2.75 28.12
C GLY A 47 3.52 -2.50 27.24
N GLU A 48 3.44 -1.34 26.58
CA GLU A 48 2.36 -0.93 25.69
C GLU A 48 2.90 -0.12 24.50
N ILE A 49 2.14 -0.05 23.40
CA ILE A 49 2.50 0.73 22.22
C ILE A 49 1.82 2.10 22.30
N ALA A 50 2.60 3.17 22.45
CA ALA A 50 2.07 4.52 22.43
C ALA A 50 2.12 5.12 21.01
N PHE A 51 0.95 5.23 20.37
CA PHE A 51 0.79 5.86 19.04
C PHE A 51 0.81 7.38 19.09
N LYS A 52 0.42 7.97 20.23
CA LYS A 52 0.39 9.41 20.43
C LYS A 52 1.44 9.83 21.46
N ASP A 53 1.94 11.05 21.33
CA ASP A 53 2.77 11.68 22.35
C ASP A 53 1.91 12.25 23.49
N ALA A 54 2.57 12.78 24.54
CA ALA A 54 1.88 13.38 25.69
C ALA A 54 1.00 14.59 25.34
N ARG A 55 1.13 15.16 24.12
CA ARG A 55 0.29 16.26 23.61
C ARG A 55 -0.81 15.73 22.66
N GLY A 56 -1.01 14.42 22.59
CA GLY A 56 -2.01 13.78 21.73
C GLY A 56 -1.64 13.73 20.25
N ARG A 57 -0.42 14.11 19.87
CA ARG A 57 0.04 14.10 18.47
C ARG A 57 0.50 12.72 18.07
N ILE A 58 0.18 12.30 16.85
CA ILE A 58 0.61 10.99 16.32
C ILE A 58 2.14 10.95 16.21
N ARG A 59 2.76 9.91 16.76
CA ARG A 59 4.20 9.69 16.68
C ARG A 59 4.52 9.11 15.30
N PRO A 60 5.42 9.73 14.52
CA PRO A 60 5.81 9.16 13.24
C PRO A 60 6.55 7.83 13.43
N VAL A 61 6.39 6.95 12.45
CA VAL A 61 7.33 5.85 12.22
C VAL A 61 8.58 6.47 11.59
N ALA A 62 9.72 6.31 12.25
CA ALA A 62 10.97 6.93 11.87
C ALA A 62 12.07 5.85 11.90
N PRO A 63 12.26 5.12 10.77
CA PRO A 63 13.11 3.94 10.74
C PRO A 63 14.59 4.31 10.90
N PHE A 64 15.36 3.31 11.36
CA PHE A 64 16.82 3.35 11.35
C PHE A 64 17.34 2.59 10.14
N PHE A 65 18.29 3.19 9.44
CA PHE A 65 19.05 2.58 8.36
C PHE A 65 20.37 2.07 8.94
N GLU A 66 20.56 0.76 8.89
CA GLU A 66 21.78 0.11 9.36
C GLU A 66 22.77 -0.06 8.23
N LEU A 67 24.04 0.31 8.45
CA LEU A 67 25.08 0.16 7.44
C LEU A 67 25.78 -1.20 7.60
N TRP A 68 25.79 -1.97 6.52
CA TRP A 68 26.43 -3.28 6.41
C TRP A 68 27.44 -3.27 5.26
N ALA A 69 28.62 -3.84 5.49
CA ALA A 69 29.63 -4.08 4.48
C ALA A 69 29.55 -5.52 3.99
N ARG A 70 29.77 -5.75 2.70
CA ARG A 70 30.02 -7.09 2.16
C ARG A 70 31.53 -7.32 2.16
N VAL A 71 31.97 -8.33 2.90
CA VAL A 71 33.38 -8.70 3.05
C VAL A 71 33.55 -10.09 2.47
N GLN A 72 34.62 -10.29 1.70
CA GLN A 72 35.03 -11.60 1.25
C GLN A 72 36.06 -12.15 2.24
N ASP A 73 35.84 -13.38 2.72
CA ASP A 73 36.77 -14.10 3.58
C ASP A 73 37.83 -14.86 2.75
N ASP A 74 38.85 -15.42 3.41
CA ASP A 74 39.97 -16.10 2.76
C ASP A 74 39.54 -17.36 1.97
N ASP A 75 38.44 -17.99 2.38
CA ASP A 75 37.83 -19.13 1.68
C ASP A 75 36.98 -18.72 0.45
N GLY A 76 36.89 -17.42 0.19
CA GLY A 76 36.11 -16.82 -0.89
C GLY A 76 34.63 -16.59 -0.56
N SER A 77 34.16 -16.96 0.64
CA SER A 77 32.80 -16.71 1.09
C SER A 77 32.54 -15.21 1.25
N ILE A 78 31.31 -14.77 0.99
CA ILE A 78 30.90 -13.36 1.13
C ILE A 78 29.95 -13.23 2.30
N LEU A 79 30.36 -12.45 3.30
CA LEU A 79 29.61 -12.22 4.53
C LEU A 79 29.17 -10.75 4.61
N ALA A 80 27.96 -10.53 5.13
CA ALA A 80 27.49 -9.21 5.51
C ALA A 80 27.94 -8.91 6.95
N VAL A 81 28.82 -7.92 7.12
CA VAL A 81 29.38 -7.52 8.41
C VAL A 81 28.88 -6.10 8.74
N PRO A 82 28.37 -5.85 9.97
CA PRO A 82 27.92 -4.52 10.35
C PRO A 82 29.10 -3.53 10.38
N VAL A 83 28.90 -2.33 9.84
CA VAL A 83 29.91 -1.27 9.91
C VAL A 83 29.89 -0.64 11.30
N THR A 84 30.99 -0.80 12.02
CA THR A 84 31.21 -0.28 13.39
C THR A 84 32.51 0.51 13.45
N ARG A 85 32.77 1.19 14.56
CA ARG A 85 34.08 1.83 14.80
C ARG A 85 35.23 0.80 14.70
N ALA A 86 35.10 -0.34 15.39
CA ALA A 86 36.11 -1.39 15.38
C ALA A 86 36.34 -1.97 13.97
N PHE A 87 35.27 -2.13 13.18
CA PHE A 87 35.37 -2.58 11.78
C PHE A 87 36.21 -1.62 10.92
N LEU A 88 36.03 -0.32 11.12
CA LEU A 88 36.75 0.74 10.39
C LEU A 88 38.20 0.84 10.85
N GLU A 89 38.45 0.83 12.17
CA GLU A 89 39.79 0.92 12.76
C GLU A 89 40.69 -0.25 12.31
N ALA A 90 40.13 -1.47 12.27
CA ALA A 90 40.80 -2.65 11.73
C ALA A 90 41.25 -2.50 10.27
N ARG A 91 40.68 -1.54 9.53
CA ARG A 91 40.97 -1.22 8.12
C ARG A 91 41.60 0.17 7.97
N LYS A 92 42.20 0.70 9.04
CA LYS A 92 42.87 2.02 9.07
C LYS A 92 41.95 3.17 8.61
N ALA A 93 40.66 3.05 8.88
CA ALA A 93 39.65 4.04 8.57
C ALA A 93 38.90 4.46 9.84
N SER A 94 38.10 5.51 9.71
CA SER A 94 37.34 6.11 10.79
C SER A 94 35.95 6.51 10.33
N LEU A 95 35.10 6.95 11.25
CA LEU A 95 33.77 7.48 10.92
C LEU A 95 33.82 8.76 10.06
N ARG A 96 34.96 9.43 9.98
CA ARG A 96 35.17 10.60 9.10
C ARG A 96 35.30 10.22 7.63
N ASP A 97 35.77 9.00 7.37
CA ASP A 97 35.93 8.46 6.02
C ASP A 97 34.60 7.95 5.44
N LEU A 98 33.56 7.89 6.29
CA LEU A 98 32.18 7.63 5.92
C LEU A 98 31.43 8.94 5.74
N VAL A 99 30.98 9.20 4.51
CA VAL A 99 30.19 10.39 4.15
C VAL A 99 28.78 9.97 3.76
N PHE A 100 27.79 10.61 4.38
CA PHE A 100 26.40 10.51 3.98
C PHE A 100 26.03 11.67 3.05
N THR A 101 25.35 11.34 1.96
CA THR A 101 24.65 12.28 1.09
C THR A 101 23.17 11.96 1.16
N VAL A 102 22.34 12.94 1.52
CA VAL A 102 20.90 12.78 1.59
C VAL A 102 20.22 13.84 0.73
N ASP A 103 19.47 13.37 -0.26
CA ASP A 103 18.59 14.18 -1.08
C ASP A 103 17.15 13.93 -0.64
N ALA A 104 16.45 14.96 -0.19
CA ALA A 104 15.03 14.89 0.17
C ALA A 104 14.21 15.77 -0.78
N ALA A 105 13.02 15.31 -1.19
CA ALA A 105 12.18 16.09 -2.06
C ALA A 105 10.68 15.90 -1.80
N ASN A 106 9.93 16.99 -1.87
CA ASN A 106 8.49 16.98 -2.14
C ASN A 106 8.26 17.41 -3.59
N ARG A 107 7.75 16.50 -4.42
CA ARG A 107 7.51 16.72 -5.86
C ARG A 107 6.03 16.67 -6.23
N LYS A 108 5.11 16.75 -5.26
CA LYS A 108 3.66 16.65 -5.53
C LYS A 108 3.19 17.73 -6.51
N ALA A 109 3.50 19.00 -6.24
CA ALA A 109 3.16 20.11 -7.12
C ALA A 109 3.87 20.01 -8.49
N GLN A 110 5.19 19.73 -8.51
CA GLN A 110 5.92 19.46 -9.76
C GLN A 110 5.28 18.33 -10.59
N SER A 111 4.78 17.26 -9.96
CA SER A 111 4.17 16.15 -10.69
C SER A 111 2.92 16.58 -11.46
N ARG A 112 2.25 17.65 -11.03
CA ARG A 112 1.04 18.23 -11.64
C ARG A 112 1.38 19.31 -12.65
N THR A 113 2.23 20.26 -12.28
CA THR A 113 2.58 21.41 -13.13
C THR A 113 3.62 21.06 -14.19
N LYS A 114 4.41 20.00 -13.96
CA LYS A 114 5.61 19.62 -14.74
C LYS A 114 6.73 20.67 -14.71
N LEU A 115 6.65 21.64 -13.80
CA LEU A 115 7.66 22.70 -13.66
C LEU A 115 8.57 22.44 -12.46
N ALA A 116 9.87 22.58 -12.65
CA ALA A 116 10.87 22.34 -11.61
C ALA A 116 10.76 23.37 -10.47
N SER A 117 10.36 24.62 -10.78
CA SER A 117 10.04 25.65 -9.79
C SER A 117 8.95 25.27 -8.78
N CYS A 118 8.15 24.24 -9.07
CA CYS A 118 7.10 23.72 -8.19
C CYS A 118 7.56 22.52 -7.34
N ALA A 119 8.83 22.15 -7.35
CA ALA A 119 9.39 21.16 -6.43
C ALA A 119 9.92 21.84 -5.16
N ALA A 120 10.02 21.09 -4.07
CA ALA A 120 10.81 21.46 -2.90
C ALA A 120 11.90 20.40 -2.70
N VAL A 121 13.18 20.79 -2.77
CA VAL A 121 14.31 19.86 -2.69
C VAL A 121 15.32 20.34 -1.63
N ALA A 122 15.76 19.42 -0.77
CA ALA A 122 16.84 19.63 0.20
C ALA A 122 18.00 18.68 -0.10
N HIS A 123 19.23 19.14 0.13
CA HIS A 123 20.45 18.36 -0.06
C HIS A 123 21.38 18.58 1.13
N VAL A 124 21.81 17.51 1.78
CA VAL A 124 22.79 17.58 2.88
C VAL A 124 23.89 16.55 2.70
N VAL A 125 25.12 16.96 3.02
CA VAL A 125 26.31 16.12 3.02
C VAL A 125 26.99 16.26 4.38
N PHE A 126 27.30 15.15 5.03
CA PHE A 126 27.95 15.16 6.33
C PHE A 126 28.73 13.87 6.60
N ALA A 127 29.76 13.99 7.45
CA ALA A 127 30.56 12.85 7.90
C ALA A 127 29.80 12.01 8.94
N GLY A 128 30.12 10.72 9.02
CA GLY A 128 29.47 9.77 9.93
C GLY A 128 29.62 10.13 11.42
N ASP A 129 30.65 10.91 11.77
CA ASP A 129 30.93 11.39 13.13
C ASP A 129 30.28 12.74 13.49
N SER A 130 29.45 13.33 12.61
CA SER A 130 28.87 14.65 12.89
C SER A 130 27.87 14.63 14.06
N PHE A 131 27.15 13.51 14.27
CA PHE A 131 26.15 13.19 15.31
C PHE A 131 25.03 14.21 15.62
N LYS A 132 25.11 15.43 15.09
CA LYS A 132 24.09 16.47 15.19
C LYS A 132 22.91 16.12 14.30
N ARG A 133 21.80 16.81 14.51
CA ARG A 133 20.68 16.78 13.57
C ARG A 133 21.02 17.63 12.35
N HIS A 134 20.73 17.10 11.17
CA HIS A 134 20.85 17.81 9.91
C HIS A 134 19.44 18.05 9.37
N SER A 135 19.00 19.31 9.42
CA SER A 135 17.70 19.73 8.88
C SER A 135 17.65 19.53 7.38
N LEU A 136 16.50 19.07 6.88
CA LEU A 136 16.22 18.94 5.45
C LEU A 136 15.38 20.15 5.00
N ASP A 137 16.04 21.30 4.96
CA ASP A 137 15.43 22.58 4.62
C ASP A 137 15.38 22.72 3.10
N ALA A 138 14.18 22.51 2.52
CA ALA A 138 14.00 22.42 1.10
C ALA A 138 13.72 23.77 0.43
N ILE A 139 14.22 23.93 -0.79
CA ILE A 139 13.98 25.10 -1.64
C ILE A 139 13.56 24.65 -3.03
N SER A 140 12.90 25.52 -3.79
CA SER A 140 12.60 25.23 -5.18
C SER A 140 13.84 25.39 -6.06
N PRO A 141 14.10 24.44 -6.99
CA PRO A 141 15.08 24.63 -8.05
C PRO A 141 14.86 25.96 -8.79
N ARG A 142 15.95 26.67 -9.09
CA ARG A 142 15.88 27.89 -9.90
C ARG A 142 15.73 27.53 -11.37
N SER A 143 14.71 28.09 -12.01
CA SER A 143 14.47 27.97 -13.45
C SER A 143 14.20 29.37 -14.02
N TYR A 144 14.84 29.69 -15.15
CA TYR A 144 14.70 31.01 -15.77
C TYR A 144 13.25 31.27 -16.18
N GLY A 145 12.70 32.43 -15.82
CA GLY A 145 11.32 32.81 -16.13
C GLY A 145 10.24 32.15 -15.27
N GLU A 146 10.61 31.29 -14.31
CA GLU A 146 9.66 30.64 -13.40
C GLU A 146 9.75 31.21 -11.98
N VAL A 147 8.60 31.39 -11.34
CA VAL A 147 8.52 31.83 -9.94
C VAL A 147 8.68 30.60 -9.01
N PRO A 148 9.68 30.57 -8.11
CA PRO A 148 9.91 29.43 -7.22
C PRO A 148 8.80 29.31 -6.16
N LEU A 149 8.27 28.10 -5.96
CA LEU A 149 7.25 27.82 -4.95
C LEU A 149 7.77 28.00 -3.52
N VAL A 150 8.97 27.50 -3.24
CA VAL A 150 9.64 27.58 -1.95
C VAL A 150 10.89 28.44 -2.07
N ARG A 151 10.98 29.49 -1.25
CA ARG A 151 12.08 30.45 -1.32
C ARG A 151 13.24 30.09 -0.38
N PRO A 152 14.49 30.49 -0.69
CA PRO A 152 15.63 30.24 0.19
C PRO A 152 15.57 30.90 1.57
N ASP A 153 14.91 32.04 1.70
CA ASP A 153 14.72 32.78 2.96
C ASP A 153 13.62 32.17 3.85
N ALA A 154 12.79 31.30 3.29
CA ALA A 154 11.71 30.61 4.00
C ALA A 154 11.60 29.16 3.50
N PRO A 155 12.58 28.29 3.83
CA PRO A 155 12.62 26.93 3.33
C PRO A 155 11.49 26.07 3.91
N LEU A 156 11.10 25.04 3.16
CA LEU A 156 10.11 24.06 3.60
C LEU A 156 10.81 22.97 4.45
N PRO A 157 10.45 22.80 5.74
CA PRO A 157 11.12 21.82 6.60
C PRO A 157 10.61 20.41 6.35
N LEU A 158 11.36 19.61 5.58
CA LEU A 158 11.00 18.23 5.21
C LEU A 158 11.31 17.19 6.31
N GLY A 159 11.90 17.61 7.42
CA GLY A 159 12.33 16.75 8.53
C GLY A 159 13.82 16.90 8.82
N HIS A 160 14.44 15.85 9.36
CA HIS A 160 15.87 15.84 9.62
C HIS A 160 16.45 14.42 9.58
N VAL A 161 17.77 14.34 9.39
CA VAL A 161 18.56 13.10 9.53
C VAL A 161 19.60 13.23 10.64
N GLN A 162 19.97 12.11 11.25
CA GLN A 162 20.94 12.08 12.34
C GLN A 162 21.65 10.72 12.42
N THR A 163 22.95 10.74 12.74
CA THR A 163 23.74 9.57 13.19
C THR A 163 23.93 9.61 14.70
N PHE A 164 24.34 8.47 15.29
CA PHE A 164 24.39 8.28 16.74
C PHE A 164 25.77 7.90 17.22
N LEU A 165 26.10 8.28 18.46
CA LEU A 165 27.29 7.79 19.12
C LEU A 165 27.22 6.26 19.22
N PRO A 166 28.32 5.54 18.88
CA PRO A 166 28.38 4.10 19.11
C PRO A 166 28.15 3.77 20.58
N ASN A 167 27.29 2.79 20.84
CA ASN A 167 27.07 2.29 22.20
C ASN A 167 27.51 0.82 22.28
N GLY A 168 28.57 0.55 23.04
CA GLY A 168 29.08 -0.80 23.28
C GLY A 168 28.38 -1.54 24.42
N GLU A 169 27.49 -0.88 25.17
CA GLU A 169 26.76 -1.47 26.28
C GLU A 169 25.66 -2.42 25.78
N GLY A 170 25.40 -3.50 26.52
CA GLY A 170 24.30 -4.42 26.21
C GLY A 170 24.46 -5.20 24.90
N TRP A 171 25.70 -5.44 24.48
CA TRP A 171 26.01 -6.23 23.28
C TRP A 171 25.40 -7.64 23.38
N SER A 172 24.63 -8.04 22.37
CA SER A 172 24.20 -9.41 22.16
C SER A 172 24.14 -9.73 20.66
N CYS A 173 23.98 -11.01 20.31
CA CYS A 173 23.70 -11.43 18.93
C CYS A 173 22.41 -10.83 18.36
N HIS A 174 21.48 -10.38 19.21
CA HIS A 174 20.23 -9.75 18.82
C HIS A 174 20.26 -8.21 18.90
N THR A 175 21.28 -7.62 19.54
CA THR A 175 21.32 -6.20 19.88
C THR A 175 22.73 -5.63 19.71
N ARG A 176 22.97 -4.92 18.60
CA ARG A 176 24.26 -4.29 18.24
C ARG A 176 24.15 -2.77 18.21
N LEU A 177 24.30 -2.09 19.34
CA LEU A 177 24.14 -0.62 19.41
C LEU A 177 25.39 0.17 19.00
N ASP A 178 26.48 -0.53 18.69
CA ASP A 178 27.76 0.00 18.21
C ASP A 178 27.81 0.22 16.69
N GLN A 179 26.85 -0.37 15.97
CA GLN A 179 26.73 -0.26 14.52
C GLN A 179 26.32 1.14 14.08
N VAL A 180 26.92 1.61 12.99
CA VAL A 180 26.56 2.86 12.33
C VAL A 180 25.12 2.78 11.86
N ARG A 181 24.30 3.71 12.37
CA ARG A 181 22.91 3.91 11.97
C ARG A 181 22.65 5.35 11.60
N LEU A 182 21.80 5.53 10.60
CA LEU A 182 21.19 6.82 10.26
C LEU A 182 19.70 6.74 10.54
N ARG A 183 19.13 7.75 11.17
CA ARG A 183 17.68 7.88 11.32
C ARG A 183 17.17 9.03 10.49
N PHE A 184 16.09 8.81 9.76
CA PHE A 184 15.27 9.88 9.19
C PHE A 184 14.05 10.12 10.09
N THR A 185 13.86 11.35 10.52
CA THR A 185 12.63 11.78 11.20
C THR A 185 11.88 12.71 10.24
N PRO A 186 10.69 12.32 9.77
CA PRO A 186 9.94 13.11 8.80
C PRO A 186 9.43 14.43 9.41
N GLY A 187 9.05 15.35 8.52
CA GLY A 187 8.25 16.52 8.88
C GLY A 187 6.95 16.13 9.59
N SER A 188 6.34 17.10 10.27
CA SER A 188 5.14 16.86 11.10
C SER A 188 3.85 16.57 10.34
N GLY A 189 3.87 16.54 9.00
CA GLY A 189 2.67 16.48 8.16
C GLY A 189 1.87 17.79 8.19
N ALA A 190 2.52 18.93 8.40
CA ALA A 190 1.86 20.22 8.42
C ALA A 190 1.63 20.75 7.00
N THR A 191 0.54 21.46 6.80
CA THR A 191 0.25 22.20 5.57
C THR A 191 1.02 23.51 5.53
N PHE A 192 1.53 23.86 4.35
CA PHE A 192 2.20 25.10 4.01
C PHE A 192 1.52 25.70 2.77
N GLY A 193 1.43 27.02 2.71
CA GLY A 193 0.70 27.71 1.67
C GLY A 193 1.25 29.13 1.43
N PRO A 194 0.76 29.82 0.40
CA PRO A 194 1.01 31.25 0.23
C PRO A 194 0.32 32.11 1.33
N PRO A 195 0.63 33.42 1.44
CA PRO A 195 0.03 34.32 2.43
C PRO A 195 -1.51 34.30 2.49
N ASP A 196 -2.16 34.06 1.35
CA ASP A 196 -3.60 34.01 1.16
C ASP A 196 -4.24 32.63 1.46
N ALA A 197 -3.45 31.58 1.71
CA ALA A 197 -3.93 30.25 2.11
C ALA A 197 -4.43 30.23 3.57
N THR A 198 -5.51 30.98 3.81
CA THR A 198 -6.06 31.28 5.12
C THR A 198 -7.15 30.28 5.49
N THR A 199 -8.27 30.30 4.76
CA THR A 199 -9.44 29.46 4.98
C THR A 199 -10.00 28.95 3.68
N ALA A 200 -10.53 27.74 3.69
CA ALA A 200 -11.31 27.21 2.58
C ALA A 200 -12.56 26.49 3.08
N MET A 201 -13.58 26.48 2.24
CA MET A 201 -14.81 25.75 2.49
C MET A 201 -14.54 24.24 2.37
N ALA A 202 -15.24 23.42 3.15
CA ALA A 202 -15.28 21.98 2.89
C ALA A 202 -16.20 21.67 1.70
N SER A 203 -15.74 20.78 0.82
CA SER A 203 -16.37 20.53 -0.49
C SER A 203 -17.82 20.09 -0.37
N PRO A 204 -18.77 20.82 -1.00
CA PRO A 204 -20.15 20.39 -1.01
C PRO A 204 -20.23 19.07 -1.77
N ARG A 205 -21.03 18.12 -1.27
CA ARG A 205 -21.30 16.89 -2.01
C ARG A 205 -22.29 17.13 -3.15
N PRO A 206 -22.23 16.34 -4.23
CA PRO A 206 -23.36 16.19 -5.14
C PRO A 206 -24.61 15.73 -4.36
N PRO A 207 -25.82 16.18 -4.76
CA PRO A 207 -27.07 15.68 -4.19
C PRO A 207 -27.16 14.15 -4.27
N GLY A 208 -27.48 13.48 -3.16
CA GLY A 208 -27.67 12.02 -3.10
C GLY A 208 -26.48 11.20 -2.58
N ASP A 209 -25.35 11.82 -2.25
CA ASP A 209 -24.24 11.15 -1.56
C ASP A 209 -24.48 11.07 -0.04
N PHE A 210 -24.07 9.96 0.59
CA PHE A 210 -24.26 9.68 2.02
C PHE A 210 -23.79 10.80 2.95
N GLU A 211 -24.68 11.50 3.64
CA GLU A 211 -24.32 12.52 4.62
C GLU A 211 -23.78 11.87 5.91
N PRO A 212 -22.57 12.22 6.38
CA PRO A 212 -22.15 11.82 7.71
C PRO A 212 -23.04 12.53 8.74
N ALA A 213 -23.28 11.89 9.88
CA ALA A 213 -24.13 12.45 10.95
C ALA A 213 -23.72 13.85 11.42
N LEU A 214 -22.46 14.24 11.20
CA LEU A 214 -21.94 15.60 11.31
C LEU A 214 -21.38 16.02 9.95
N THR A 215 -22.13 16.85 9.23
CA THR A 215 -21.65 17.47 8.00
C THR A 215 -20.75 18.66 8.32
N GLU A 216 -19.51 18.62 7.82
CA GLU A 216 -18.62 19.78 7.79
C GLU A 216 -18.84 20.62 6.50
N TYR A 217 -19.80 20.24 5.63
CA TYR A 217 -20.03 20.92 4.34
C TYR A 217 -20.40 22.38 4.54
N GLY A 218 -19.87 23.23 3.65
CA GLY A 218 -20.10 24.68 3.74
C GLY A 218 -19.37 25.37 4.89
N ARG A 219 -18.72 24.63 5.81
CA ARG A 219 -17.93 25.23 6.87
C ARG A 219 -16.57 25.66 6.33
N ASN A 220 -16.14 26.82 6.78
CA ASN A 220 -14.80 27.32 6.52
C ASN A 220 -13.82 26.70 7.52
N HIS A 221 -12.79 26.04 7.01
CA HIS A 221 -11.69 25.50 7.78
C HIS A 221 -10.41 26.28 7.51
N ALA A 222 -9.59 26.46 8.55
CA ALA A 222 -8.26 27.01 8.39
C ALA A 222 -7.41 26.05 7.53
N MET A 223 -6.87 26.53 6.42
CA MET A 223 -6.04 25.73 5.52
C MET A 223 -4.62 25.57 6.06
N THR A 224 -4.02 26.70 6.44
CA THR A 224 -2.62 26.80 6.87
C THR A 224 -2.51 27.76 8.05
N ARG A 225 -1.71 27.37 9.05
CA ARG A 225 -1.40 28.23 10.21
C ARG A 225 -0.59 29.46 9.77
N PRO A 226 -0.76 30.64 10.39
CA PRO A 226 -0.06 31.85 9.99
C PRO A 226 1.45 31.68 9.78
N GLU A 227 2.12 30.95 10.67
CA GLU A 227 3.56 30.68 10.63
C GLU A 227 4.01 29.80 9.45
N ASN A 228 3.09 29.05 8.83
CA ASN A 228 3.36 28.17 7.69
C ASN A 228 2.97 28.79 6.33
N ARG A 229 2.50 30.05 6.32
CA ARG A 229 2.11 30.77 5.09
C ARG A 229 3.31 31.38 4.38
N ILE A 230 4.29 30.53 4.06
CA ILE A 230 5.61 30.92 3.59
C ILE A 230 5.83 30.74 2.08
N LEU A 231 4.94 30.02 1.39
CA LEU A 231 5.11 29.73 -0.04
C LEU A 231 4.92 31.00 -0.89
N THR A 232 5.50 31.00 -2.08
CA THR A 232 5.36 32.12 -3.00
C THR A 232 3.97 32.10 -3.66
N PRO A 233 3.19 33.20 -3.61
CA PRO A 233 1.94 33.31 -4.36
C PRO A 233 2.20 33.45 -5.87
N GLY A 234 1.17 33.25 -6.70
CA GLY A 234 1.27 33.46 -8.15
C GLY A 234 2.17 32.46 -8.89
N THR A 235 2.49 31.33 -8.25
CA THR A 235 3.20 30.22 -8.89
C THR A 235 2.27 29.45 -9.82
N ALA A 236 2.84 28.67 -10.73
CA ALA A 236 2.05 27.74 -11.55
C ALA A 236 1.26 26.74 -10.69
N TRP A 237 1.71 26.47 -9.46
CA TRP A 237 0.97 25.61 -8.53
C TRP A 237 -0.30 26.27 -7.99
N SER A 238 -0.24 27.54 -7.58
CA SER A 238 -1.44 28.29 -7.16
C SER A 238 -2.43 28.52 -8.31
N GLY A 239 -1.95 28.58 -9.56
CA GLY A 239 -2.79 28.67 -10.75
C GLY A 239 -3.23 27.32 -11.32
N PHE A 240 -2.82 26.19 -10.74
CA PHE A 240 -3.08 24.87 -11.31
C PHE A 240 -4.58 24.55 -11.25
N ASN A 241 -5.14 24.05 -12.35
CA ASN A 241 -6.53 23.62 -12.41
C ASN A 241 -6.64 22.33 -13.23
N PHE A 242 -7.09 21.25 -12.60
CA PHE A 242 -7.19 19.94 -13.26
C PHE A 242 -8.24 19.91 -14.40
N ARG A 243 -9.20 20.82 -14.44
CA ARG A 243 -10.30 20.82 -15.43
C ARG A 243 -9.98 21.61 -16.71
N THR A 244 -8.94 22.44 -16.74
CA THR A 244 -8.59 23.23 -17.94
C THR A 244 -7.82 22.38 -18.98
N GLY A 245 -8.14 22.50 -20.28
CA GLY A 245 -7.63 21.60 -21.32
C GLY A 245 -6.09 21.49 -21.42
N ASN A 246 -5.36 22.54 -21.06
CA ASN A 246 -3.91 22.61 -21.21
C ASN A 246 -3.12 22.06 -20.01
N THR A 247 -3.78 21.59 -18.95
CA THR A 247 -3.08 21.08 -17.76
C THR A 247 -2.86 19.57 -17.80
N PRO A 248 -1.68 19.09 -17.37
CA PRO A 248 -1.40 17.66 -17.24
C PRO A 248 -2.43 16.97 -16.34
N LYS A 249 -3.10 15.95 -16.88
CA LYS A 249 -4.12 15.16 -16.17
C LYS A 249 -3.56 14.06 -15.28
N TRP A 250 -2.24 13.90 -15.23
CA TRP A 250 -1.58 12.84 -14.46
C TRP A 250 -0.61 13.41 -13.41
N PRO A 251 -0.52 12.79 -12.22
CA PRO A 251 -1.15 11.51 -11.84
C PRO A 251 -2.67 11.62 -11.60
N THR A 252 -3.47 10.57 -11.82
CA THR A 252 -4.85 10.50 -11.31
C THR A 252 -4.86 9.61 -10.05
N PRO A 253 -5.85 9.76 -9.14
CA PRO A 253 -7.04 10.62 -9.20
C PRO A 253 -6.73 12.12 -9.01
N GLN A 254 -7.68 12.98 -9.40
CA GLN A 254 -7.53 14.45 -9.32
C GLN A 254 -7.54 15.00 -7.89
N ASP A 255 -8.01 14.22 -6.91
CA ASP A 255 -8.12 14.60 -5.50
C ASP A 255 -6.81 14.47 -4.70
N SER A 256 -5.67 14.31 -5.36
CA SER A 256 -4.36 14.28 -4.71
C SER A 256 -3.83 15.68 -4.34
N TYR A 257 -4.66 16.72 -4.44
CA TYR A 257 -4.33 18.09 -4.05
C TYR A 257 -5.56 18.83 -3.54
N ASP A 258 -5.31 19.82 -2.69
CA ASP A 258 -6.37 20.59 -2.06
C ASP A 258 -7.06 21.55 -3.04
N GLY A 259 -8.39 21.63 -2.99
CA GLY A 259 -9.22 22.42 -3.91
C GLY A 259 -9.65 21.72 -5.20
N SER A 260 -9.12 20.52 -5.47
CA SER A 260 -9.50 19.66 -6.61
C SER A 260 -11.00 19.34 -6.74
N ARG A 261 -11.71 19.31 -5.60
CA ARG A 261 -13.16 19.04 -5.52
C ARG A 261 -14.03 20.32 -5.41
N GLU A 262 -13.41 21.50 -5.38
CA GLU A 262 -14.10 22.78 -5.16
C GLU A 262 -14.24 23.60 -6.43
N GLY A 263 -15.45 24.10 -6.70
CA GLY A 263 -15.74 24.95 -7.85
C GLY A 263 -15.20 24.34 -9.15
N ALA A 264 -14.23 25.02 -9.77
CA ALA A 264 -13.58 24.59 -11.01
C ALA A 264 -12.42 23.59 -10.81
N GLY A 265 -12.16 23.09 -9.60
CA GLY A 265 -11.03 22.21 -9.28
C GLY A 265 -9.69 22.94 -9.22
N GLY A 266 -9.68 24.19 -8.77
CA GLY A 266 -8.46 25.00 -8.64
C GLY A 266 -7.60 24.53 -7.46
N SER A 267 -6.29 24.51 -7.65
CA SER A 267 -5.34 24.30 -6.57
C SER A 267 -5.39 25.48 -5.61
N TRP A 268 -5.36 25.17 -4.32
CA TRP A 268 -5.22 26.18 -3.27
C TRP A 268 -3.78 26.66 -3.05
N GLY A 269 -2.83 26.18 -3.86
CA GLY A 269 -1.42 26.54 -3.74
C GLY A 269 -0.72 25.94 -2.50
N THR A 270 -1.38 25.04 -1.77
CA THR A 270 -0.84 24.40 -0.58
C THR A 270 -0.05 23.13 -0.91
N ILE A 271 0.94 22.81 -0.07
CA ILE A 271 1.62 21.51 -0.01
C ILE A 271 1.84 21.13 1.45
N ASP A 272 1.95 19.84 1.75
CA ASP A 272 2.44 19.38 3.04
C ASP A 272 3.98 19.25 3.04
N ASN A 273 4.56 18.93 4.20
CA ASN A 273 5.99 18.63 4.32
C ASN A 273 6.33 17.13 4.31
N THR A 274 5.47 16.30 3.70
CA THR A 274 5.86 14.92 3.40
C THR A 274 6.90 14.91 2.28
N CYS A 275 7.80 13.93 2.27
CA CYS A 275 8.87 13.85 1.29
C CYS A 275 9.37 12.42 1.07
N ASP A 276 10.11 12.28 -0.03
CA ASP A 276 10.90 11.10 -0.36
C ASP A 276 12.39 11.42 -0.21
N LEU A 277 13.19 10.44 0.21
CA LEU A 277 14.62 10.55 0.41
C LEU A 277 15.38 9.53 -0.43
N ILE A 278 16.52 9.96 -0.97
CA ILE A 278 17.61 9.08 -1.38
C ILE A 278 18.75 9.29 -0.38
N ILE A 279 19.17 8.20 0.25
CA ILE A 279 20.29 8.19 1.21
C ILE A 279 21.43 7.42 0.56
N GLN A 280 22.60 8.04 0.47
CA GLN A 280 23.82 7.39 0.01
C GLN A 280 24.87 7.45 1.11
N ALA A 281 25.44 6.29 1.43
CA ALA A 281 26.64 6.18 2.24
C ALA A 281 27.84 5.94 1.32
N ALA A 282 28.89 6.74 1.42
CA ALA A 282 30.15 6.58 0.71
C ALA A 282 31.28 6.39 1.73
N LEU A 283 31.98 5.27 1.66
CA LEU A 283 33.05 4.91 2.58
C LEU A 283 34.38 4.83 1.81
N THR A 284 35.35 5.63 2.23
CA THR A 284 36.71 5.61 1.65
C THR A 284 37.62 4.71 2.48
N ILE A 285 38.10 3.60 1.91
CA ILE A 285 39.04 2.66 2.55
C ILE A 285 40.05 2.20 1.50
N ASP A 286 41.34 2.17 1.85
CA ASP A 286 42.44 1.73 0.98
C ASP A 286 42.44 2.41 -0.40
N GLY A 287 42.15 3.71 -0.43
CA GLY A 287 42.08 4.50 -1.67
C GLY A 287 40.87 4.19 -2.56
N ARG A 288 39.92 3.36 -2.11
CA ARG A 288 38.70 2.99 -2.83
C ARG A 288 37.48 3.62 -2.17
N VAL A 289 36.50 4.03 -2.99
CA VAL A 289 35.22 4.53 -2.51
C VAL A 289 34.14 3.47 -2.70
N LEU A 290 33.66 2.91 -1.60
CA LEU A 290 32.55 1.97 -1.54
C LEU A 290 31.24 2.74 -1.33
N ARG A 291 30.15 2.31 -1.98
CA ARG A 291 28.86 3.02 -1.91
C ARG A 291 27.72 2.07 -1.57
N ALA A 292 26.83 2.54 -0.70
CA ALA A 292 25.54 1.93 -0.43
C ALA A 292 24.42 2.97 -0.60
N LYS A 293 23.23 2.54 -1.02
CA LYS A 293 22.07 3.41 -1.23
C LYS A 293 20.83 2.84 -0.56
N ALA A 294 20.02 3.71 0.00
CA ALA A 294 18.69 3.41 0.51
C ALA A 294 17.69 4.49 0.04
N ARG A 295 16.40 4.16 0.09
CA ARG A 295 15.31 5.11 -0.12
C ARG A 295 14.40 5.10 1.10
N SER A 296 13.83 6.26 1.41
CA SER A 296 12.79 6.41 2.43
C SER A 296 11.69 7.29 1.88
N PHE A 297 10.47 7.15 2.37
CA PHE A 297 9.42 8.13 2.12
C PHE A 297 8.56 8.30 3.36
N ALA A 298 7.94 9.48 3.49
CA ALA A 298 6.98 9.79 4.54
C ALA A 298 5.56 9.67 3.98
N GLY A 299 4.83 8.65 4.42
CA GLY A 299 3.41 8.48 4.12
C GLY A 299 2.50 9.09 5.19
N PRO A 300 1.17 9.06 4.98
CA PRO A 300 0.21 9.34 6.05
C PRO A 300 0.39 8.34 7.21
N PRO A 301 -0.08 8.67 8.42
CA PRO A 301 -0.07 7.74 9.53
C PRO A 301 -0.82 6.44 9.19
N ASP A 302 -0.27 5.31 9.63
CA ASP A 302 -0.98 4.04 9.66
C ASP A 302 -1.88 4.00 10.90
N PHE A 303 -3.18 4.18 10.69
CA PHE A 303 -4.19 4.22 11.75
C PHE A 303 -4.69 2.83 12.16
N ALA A 304 -4.36 1.79 11.41
CA ALA A 304 -4.78 0.42 11.68
C ALA A 304 -3.61 -0.56 11.44
N PRO A 305 -2.48 -0.42 12.19
CA PRO A 305 -1.29 -1.24 11.98
C PRO A 305 -1.48 -2.73 12.32
N ASP A 306 -2.59 -3.09 12.96
CA ASP A 306 -3.07 -4.46 13.16
C ASP A 306 -3.91 -5.00 11.97
N ARG A 307 -4.07 -4.21 10.90
CA ARG A 307 -4.84 -4.58 9.71
C ARG A 307 -3.94 -4.45 8.50
N ARG A 308 -3.39 -5.58 8.06
CA ARG A 308 -2.43 -5.56 6.97
C ARG A 308 -3.15 -5.27 5.65
N PRO A 309 -2.52 -4.48 4.76
CA PRO A 309 -3.07 -4.25 3.44
C PRO A 309 -3.12 -5.57 2.69
N MET A 310 -4.20 -5.76 1.94
CA MET A 310 -4.44 -6.94 1.12
C MET A 310 -3.21 -7.40 0.32
N TYR A 311 -2.49 -6.44 -0.25
CA TYR A 311 -1.14 -6.61 -0.76
C TYR A 311 -0.34 -5.36 -0.42
N SER A 312 0.95 -5.53 -0.24
CA SER A 312 1.92 -4.53 0.19
C SER A 312 2.83 -4.10 -0.96
N ILE A 313 3.62 -3.06 -0.72
CA ILE A 313 4.70 -2.66 -1.64
C ILE A 313 5.70 -3.81 -1.84
N ARG A 314 5.89 -4.67 -0.82
CA ARG A 314 6.76 -5.85 -0.96
C ARG A 314 6.20 -6.82 -1.99
N ASP A 315 4.90 -7.11 -1.92
CA ASP A 315 4.24 -8.00 -2.89
C ASP A 315 4.35 -7.46 -4.32
N GLU A 316 4.26 -6.13 -4.51
CA GLU A 316 4.48 -5.48 -5.83
C GLU A 316 5.93 -5.58 -6.31
N LEU A 317 6.91 -5.46 -5.41
CA LEU A 317 8.32 -5.66 -5.75
C LEU A 317 8.59 -7.12 -6.11
N ASP A 318 8.04 -8.06 -5.35
CA ASP A 318 8.18 -9.50 -5.61
C ASP A 318 7.50 -9.90 -6.93
N ASP A 319 6.33 -9.32 -7.25
CA ASP A 319 5.65 -9.50 -8.55
C ASP A 319 6.49 -9.05 -9.75
N ARG A 320 7.38 -8.07 -9.54
CA ARG A 320 8.25 -7.49 -10.57
C ARG A 320 9.60 -8.20 -10.69
N GLU A 321 10.21 -8.55 -9.56
CA GLU A 321 11.62 -8.96 -9.50
C GLU A 321 11.81 -10.47 -9.40
N LEU A 322 10.86 -11.21 -8.81
CA LEU A 322 11.02 -12.65 -8.61
C LEU A 322 10.53 -13.44 -9.84
N PRO A 323 11.12 -14.63 -10.10
CA PRO A 323 10.59 -15.55 -11.11
C PRO A 323 9.17 -15.99 -10.75
N PRO A 324 8.37 -16.50 -11.72
CA PRO A 324 7.05 -17.06 -11.43
C PRO A 324 7.07 -18.04 -10.24
N PRO A 325 6.05 -18.00 -9.37
CA PRO A 325 6.01 -18.86 -8.20
C PRO A 325 5.76 -20.32 -8.60
N GLU A 326 6.46 -21.26 -7.96
CA GLU A 326 6.17 -22.68 -8.07
C GLU A 326 5.41 -23.17 -6.83
N PRO A 327 4.35 -23.98 -6.97
CA PRO A 327 3.59 -24.47 -5.83
C PRO A 327 4.43 -25.48 -5.01
N HIS A 328 4.51 -25.26 -3.70
CA HIS A 328 5.19 -26.12 -2.74
C HIS A 328 4.23 -26.55 -1.62
N PRO A 329 4.17 -27.84 -1.25
CA PRO A 329 3.10 -28.40 -0.42
C PRO A 329 3.01 -27.79 0.99
N GLU A 330 4.13 -27.30 1.53
CA GLU A 330 4.17 -26.74 2.88
C GLU A 330 3.95 -25.22 2.91
N THR A 331 4.50 -24.48 1.93
CA THR A 331 4.54 -23.01 1.98
C THR A 331 3.39 -22.39 1.20
N THR A 332 2.95 -23.01 0.10
CA THR A 332 1.84 -22.49 -0.71
C THR A 332 0.53 -22.36 0.07
N PRO A 333 0.09 -23.36 0.88
CA PRO A 333 -1.12 -23.20 1.68
C PRO A 333 -1.04 -22.02 2.66
N GLU A 334 0.13 -21.79 3.27
CA GLU A 334 0.34 -20.68 4.21
C GLU A 334 0.38 -19.31 3.51
N GLU A 335 1.01 -19.20 2.34
CA GLU A 335 1.00 -17.97 1.54
C GLU A 335 -0.42 -17.59 1.09
N ILE A 336 -1.21 -18.58 0.64
CA ILE A 336 -2.60 -18.37 0.23
C ILE A 336 -3.47 -18.04 1.44
N LEU A 337 -3.28 -18.70 2.58
CA LEU A 337 -4.00 -18.38 3.82
C LEU A 337 -3.69 -16.95 4.28
N ASP A 338 -2.43 -16.54 4.22
CA ASP A 338 -2.03 -15.18 4.57
C ASP A 338 -2.67 -14.13 3.66
N LEU A 339 -2.76 -14.39 2.35
CA LEU A 339 -3.49 -13.53 1.41
C LEU A 339 -4.97 -13.38 1.80
N PHE A 340 -5.67 -14.47 2.12
CA PHE A 340 -7.09 -14.41 2.52
C PHE A 340 -7.29 -13.68 3.86
N ARG A 341 -6.36 -13.84 4.81
CA ARG A 341 -6.34 -13.05 6.06
C ARG A 341 -6.20 -11.56 5.77
N ARG A 342 -5.23 -11.15 4.94
CA ARG A 342 -5.03 -9.74 4.54
C ARG A 342 -6.25 -9.17 3.80
N ILE A 343 -6.89 -9.97 2.95
CA ILE A 343 -8.15 -9.59 2.28
C ILE A 343 -9.23 -9.29 3.32
N PHE A 344 -9.44 -10.18 4.29
CA PHE A 344 -10.43 -9.97 5.35
C PHE A 344 -10.09 -8.75 6.22
N GLU A 345 -8.84 -8.62 6.67
CA GLU A 345 -8.37 -7.48 7.46
C GLU A 345 -8.64 -6.14 6.75
N THR A 346 -8.30 -6.05 5.47
CA THR A 346 -8.55 -4.83 4.67
C THR A 346 -10.04 -4.59 4.45
N ALA A 347 -10.79 -5.61 4.01
CA ALA A 347 -12.22 -5.47 3.73
C ALA A 347 -13.03 -5.13 5.00
N SER A 348 -12.57 -5.56 6.18
CA SER A 348 -13.19 -5.28 7.47
C SER A 348 -13.13 -3.80 7.88
N LEU A 349 -12.25 -3.01 7.28
CA LEU A 349 -12.07 -1.58 7.57
C LEU A 349 -12.92 -0.66 6.69
N VAL A 350 -13.64 -1.20 5.72
CA VAL A 350 -14.30 -0.40 4.69
C VAL A 350 -15.80 -0.60 4.72
N ASN A 351 -16.53 0.51 4.48
CA ASN A 351 -17.95 0.47 4.16
C ASN A 351 -18.12 -0.13 2.74
N LEU A 352 -18.44 -1.41 2.70
CA LEU A 352 -18.55 -2.17 1.46
C LEU A 352 -19.82 -1.86 0.66
N ASP A 353 -20.88 -1.45 1.35
CA ASP A 353 -22.14 -1.03 0.75
C ASP A 353 -21.95 0.24 -0.06
N GLN A 354 -21.29 1.24 0.53
CA GLN A 354 -20.91 2.46 -0.18
C GLN A 354 -19.95 2.16 -1.33
N ARG A 355 -18.94 1.30 -1.11
CA ARG A 355 -17.96 0.95 -2.14
C ARG A 355 -18.61 0.22 -3.32
N ARG A 356 -19.55 -0.69 -3.06
CA ARG A 356 -20.35 -1.38 -4.07
C ARG A 356 -21.19 -0.39 -4.87
N SER A 357 -21.93 0.49 -4.20
CA SER A 357 -22.76 1.51 -4.84
C SER A 357 -21.95 2.41 -5.79
N TRP A 358 -20.76 2.84 -5.35
CA TRP A 358 -19.83 3.62 -6.17
C TRP A 358 -19.32 2.82 -7.39
N ALA A 359 -18.98 1.55 -7.21
CA ALA A 359 -18.47 0.70 -8.29
C ALA A 359 -19.55 0.38 -9.35
N LEU A 360 -20.78 0.15 -8.93
CA LEU A 360 -21.95 -0.01 -9.82
C LEU A 360 -22.19 1.24 -10.65
N ALA A 361 -22.16 2.43 -10.02
CA ALA A 361 -22.27 3.71 -10.73
C ALA A 361 -21.13 3.91 -11.73
N GLY A 362 -19.90 3.54 -11.34
CA GLY A 362 -18.73 3.56 -12.21
C GLY A 362 -18.90 2.66 -13.43
N ASN A 363 -19.35 1.42 -13.24
CA ASN A 363 -19.60 0.48 -14.34
C ASN A 363 -20.67 0.99 -15.30
N ALA A 364 -21.80 1.46 -14.78
CA ALA A 364 -22.88 2.02 -15.59
C ALA A 364 -22.39 3.18 -16.46
N GLY A 365 -21.57 4.08 -15.90
CA GLY A 365 -20.94 5.17 -16.64
C GLY A 365 -19.94 4.69 -17.69
N ILE A 366 -19.08 3.71 -17.35
CA ILE A 366 -18.09 3.13 -18.27
C ILE A 366 -18.76 2.44 -19.47
N LEU A 367 -19.90 1.79 -19.25
CA LEU A 367 -20.64 1.07 -20.28
C LEU A 367 -21.69 1.92 -21.02
N GLY A 368 -21.88 3.18 -20.62
CA GLY A 368 -22.88 4.06 -21.22
C GLY A 368 -24.32 3.61 -20.97
N ALA A 369 -24.60 2.98 -19.83
CA ALA A 369 -25.95 2.60 -19.43
C ALA A 369 -26.84 3.85 -19.27
N ALA A 370 -28.16 3.68 -19.48
CA ALA A 370 -29.12 4.78 -19.38
C ALA A 370 -29.16 5.39 -17.97
N GLY A 371 -28.95 4.57 -16.94
CA GLY A 371 -28.79 5.02 -15.56
C GLY A 371 -28.17 3.95 -14.67
N PRO A 372 -27.46 4.35 -13.61
CA PRO A 372 -26.83 3.41 -12.67
C PRO A 372 -27.82 2.67 -11.77
N ASP A 373 -29.08 3.11 -11.73
CA ASP A 373 -30.14 2.51 -10.92
C ASP A 373 -31.03 1.52 -11.72
N GLU A 374 -30.74 1.31 -13.01
CA GLU A 374 -31.40 0.25 -13.79
C GLU A 374 -30.93 -1.13 -13.27
N PRO A 375 -31.83 -2.07 -12.91
CA PRO A 375 -31.44 -3.31 -12.24
C PRO A 375 -30.76 -4.34 -13.16
N ASP A 376 -30.87 -4.18 -14.49
CA ASP A 376 -30.54 -5.22 -15.47
C ASP A 376 -29.64 -4.74 -16.63
N TRP A 377 -28.98 -3.58 -16.49
CA TRP A 377 -28.14 -3.03 -17.56
C TRP A 377 -26.92 -3.89 -17.91
N ASP A 378 -26.57 -4.89 -17.08
CA ASP A 378 -25.50 -5.84 -17.31
C ASP A 378 -25.98 -7.24 -17.71
N HIS A 379 -27.26 -7.40 -18.08
CA HIS A 379 -27.82 -8.70 -18.41
C HIS A 379 -27.00 -9.40 -19.52
N GLY A 380 -26.64 -10.66 -19.26
CA GLY A 380 -25.84 -11.47 -20.18
C GLY A 380 -24.34 -11.15 -20.23
N LEU A 381 -23.85 -10.19 -19.45
CA LEU A 381 -22.42 -9.89 -19.38
C LEU A 381 -21.67 -10.88 -18.46
N SER A 382 -20.42 -11.14 -18.83
CA SER A 382 -19.40 -11.78 -17.99
C SER A 382 -18.10 -10.98 -18.15
N PRO A 383 -17.55 -10.35 -17.10
CA PRO A 383 -17.95 -10.42 -15.68
C PRO A 383 -19.35 -9.87 -15.36
N ARG A 384 -19.86 -10.18 -14.15
CA ARG A 384 -21.14 -9.67 -13.62
C ARG A 384 -20.91 -8.30 -12.98
N LEU A 385 -21.63 -7.27 -13.45
CA LEU A 385 -21.27 -5.87 -13.24
C LEU A 385 -22.36 -5.04 -12.57
N GLY A 386 -23.60 -5.52 -12.60
CA GLY A 386 -24.80 -4.77 -12.25
C GLY A 386 -25.44 -5.18 -10.93
N PRO A 387 -26.54 -4.51 -10.55
CA PRO A 387 -27.13 -4.59 -9.22
C PRO A 387 -27.56 -6.00 -8.77
N LYS A 388 -27.95 -6.87 -9.71
CA LYS A 388 -28.32 -8.28 -9.47
C LYS A 388 -27.17 -9.19 -9.02
N THR A 389 -25.93 -8.75 -9.18
CA THR A 389 -24.76 -9.57 -8.82
C THR A 389 -24.66 -9.76 -7.31
N MET A 390 -24.20 -10.92 -6.81
CA MET A 390 -24.19 -11.22 -5.36
C MET A 390 -25.59 -11.22 -4.70
N ARG A 391 -26.64 -11.47 -5.49
CA ARG A 391 -28.03 -11.71 -5.05
C ARG A 391 -28.44 -13.16 -5.31
N ALA A 392 -29.65 -13.54 -4.91
CA ALA A 392 -30.17 -14.90 -5.07
C ALA A 392 -30.06 -15.40 -6.53
N ASP A 393 -30.26 -14.52 -7.51
CA ASP A 393 -30.18 -14.83 -8.94
C ASP A 393 -28.75 -15.09 -9.46
N ASP A 394 -27.72 -14.69 -8.69
CA ASP A 394 -26.30 -14.94 -9.00
C ASP A 394 -25.80 -16.26 -8.38
N ALA A 395 -26.72 -17.18 -8.06
CA ALA A 395 -26.39 -18.55 -7.71
C ALA A 395 -25.64 -19.25 -8.88
N PRO A 396 -24.65 -20.12 -8.58
CA PRO A 396 -24.22 -20.57 -7.25
C PRO A 396 -23.12 -19.69 -6.61
N TYR A 397 -22.78 -18.52 -7.15
CA TYR A 397 -21.67 -17.71 -6.65
C TYR A 397 -22.04 -16.93 -5.39
N ALA A 398 -23.27 -16.44 -5.34
CA ALA A 398 -23.85 -15.70 -4.23
C ALA A 398 -24.63 -16.62 -3.26
N GLU A 399 -24.05 -17.74 -2.85
CA GLU A 399 -24.79 -18.75 -2.05
C GLU A 399 -25.18 -18.25 -0.65
N LEU A 400 -24.26 -17.61 0.07
CA LEU A 400 -24.50 -17.18 1.47
C LEU A 400 -24.87 -15.70 1.58
N THR A 401 -24.53 -14.88 0.58
CA THR A 401 -24.80 -13.44 0.62
C THR A 401 -26.30 -13.11 0.80
N PRO A 402 -27.23 -13.74 0.07
CA PRO A 402 -28.67 -13.50 0.22
C PRO A 402 -29.19 -13.76 1.64
N ASP A 403 -28.67 -14.77 2.34
CA ASP A 403 -29.05 -15.10 3.72
C ASP A 403 -28.71 -13.96 4.70
N TYR A 404 -27.67 -13.19 4.40
CA TYR A 404 -27.22 -12.05 5.21
C TYR A 404 -27.69 -10.69 4.69
N THR A 405 -28.38 -10.67 3.55
CA THR A 405 -28.93 -9.44 2.95
C THR A 405 -30.43 -9.57 2.64
N PRO A 406 -31.28 -10.01 3.59
CA PRO A 406 -32.70 -10.20 3.33
C PRO A 406 -33.38 -8.87 3.00
N GLY A 407 -34.33 -8.89 2.08
CA GLY A 407 -35.11 -7.71 1.69
C GLY A 407 -34.31 -6.63 0.94
N GLN A 408 -33.11 -6.97 0.47
CA GLN A 408 -32.40 -6.13 -0.49
C GLN A 408 -32.88 -6.44 -1.90
N ASP A 409 -33.52 -5.47 -2.56
CA ASP A 409 -33.89 -5.55 -3.97
C ASP A 409 -32.66 -5.46 -4.89
N ASP A 410 -32.88 -5.50 -6.21
CA ASP A 410 -31.87 -5.32 -7.26
C ASP A 410 -31.44 -3.84 -7.40
N THR A 411 -31.14 -3.20 -6.27
CA THR A 411 -30.81 -1.79 -6.18
C THR A 411 -29.30 -1.58 -6.06
N ARG A 412 -28.84 -0.43 -6.58
CA ARG A 412 -27.46 0.02 -6.43
C ARG A 412 -27.11 0.37 -4.98
N VAL A 413 -28.02 1.05 -4.30
CA VAL A 413 -27.86 1.49 -2.91
C VAL A 413 -28.55 0.47 -2.01
N SER A 414 -27.86 0.08 -0.93
CA SER A 414 -28.44 -0.80 0.09
C SER A 414 -29.68 -0.17 0.72
N THR A 415 -30.77 -0.92 0.81
CA THR A 415 -31.98 -0.52 1.53
C THR A 415 -31.75 -0.73 3.03
N SER A 416 -31.14 0.25 3.68
CA SER A 416 -30.85 0.21 5.13
C SER A 416 -31.15 1.58 5.74
N GLY A 417 -31.84 1.59 6.88
CA GLY A 417 -32.08 2.82 7.64
C GLY A 417 -30.78 3.38 8.26
N PRO A 418 -30.79 4.63 8.75
CA PRO A 418 -29.60 5.28 9.32
C PRO A 418 -28.95 4.55 10.50
N ASN A 419 -29.71 3.70 11.20
CA ASN A 419 -29.26 2.93 12.36
C ASN A 419 -29.10 1.43 12.07
N ASP A 420 -29.41 0.99 10.85
CA ASP A 420 -29.30 -0.41 10.48
C ASP A 420 -27.85 -0.78 10.20
N ARG A 421 -27.52 -2.05 10.42
CA ARG A 421 -26.22 -2.55 10.02
C ARG A 421 -26.15 -2.63 8.50
N LEU A 422 -24.98 -2.30 7.96
CA LEU A 422 -24.72 -2.28 6.54
C LEU A 422 -24.59 -3.72 5.99
N PRO A 423 -25.52 -4.21 5.14
CA PRO A 423 -25.67 -5.63 4.85
C PRO A 423 -24.44 -6.25 4.18
N TYR A 424 -23.85 -5.61 3.17
CA TYR A 424 -22.67 -6.16 2.49
C TYR A 424 -21.41 -6.08 3.35
N THR A 425 -21.32 -5.05 4.19
CA THR A 425 -20.25 -4.94 5.20
C THR A 425 -20.36 -6.06 6.23
N GLN A 426 -21.57 -6.46 6.62
CA GLN A 426 -21.78 -7.61 7.51
C GLN A 426 -21.41 -8.95 6.86
N VAL A 427 -21.69 -9.13 5.57
CA VAL A 427 -21.33 -10.35 4.83
C VAL A 427 -19.83 -10.66 4.97
N VAL A 428 -18.96 -9.64 4.92
CA VAL A 428 -17.51 -9.86 5.11
C VAL A 428 -17.18 -10.37 6.50
N GLN A 429 -17.85 -9.86 7.53
CA GLN A 429 -17.64 -10.34 8.91
C GLN A 429 -18.15 -11.77 9.12
N GLN A 430 -19.21 -12.18 8.41
CA GLN A 430 -19.82 -13.50 8.60
C GLN A 430 -19.22 -14.59 7.69
N VAL A 431 -18.93 -14.23 6.44
CA VAL A 431 -18.47 -15.16 5.40
C VAL A 431 -16.95 -15.14 5.26
N HIS A 432 -16.34 -13.96 5.09
CA HIS A 432 -14.90 -13.88 4.80
C HIS A 432 -14.04 -14.09 6.04
N ALA A 433 -14.53 -13.73 7.24
CA ALA A 433 -13.84 -14.03 8.49
C ALA A 433 -13.55 -15.52 8.67
N ARG A 434 -14.44 -16.40 8.20
CA ARG A 434 -14.26 -17.85 8.25
C ARG A 434 -13.15 -18.33 7.32
N MET A 435 -12.97 -17.66 6.17
CA MET A 435 -11.91 -17.96 5.21
C MET A 435 -10.52 -17.51 5.68
N ALA A 436 -10.42 -16.80 6.80
CA ALA A 436 -9.16 -16.48 7.47
C ALA A 436 -8.63 -17.66 8.34
N GLU A 437 -9.45 -18.69 8.55
CA GLU A 437 -9.10 -19.92 9.24
C GLU A 437 -8.55 -20.96 8.24
N SER A 438 -7.44 -21.60 8.60
CA SER A 438 -6.66 -22.46 7.70
C SER A 438 -7.50 -23.61 7.16
N MET A 439 -8.19 -24.31 8.06
CA MET A 439 -8.88 -25.56 7.73
C MET A 439 -10.10 -25.28 6.87
N VAL A 440 -10.91 -24.28 7.23
CA VAL A 440 -12.06 -23.81 6.44
C VAL A 440 -11.63 -23.38 5.05
N LEU A 441 -10.55 -22.61 4.92
CA LEU A 441 -10.05 -22.17 3.63
C LEU A 441 -9.59 -23.36 2.78
N ARG A 442 -8.73 -24.24 3.33
CA ARG A 442 -8.19 -25.40 2.62
C ARG A 442 -9.30 -26.34 2.15
N GLU A 443 -10.27 -26.63 3.01
CA GLU A 443 -11.46 -27.44 2.67
C GLU A 443 -12.29 -26.78 1.56
N PHE A 444 -12.51 -25.46 1.64
CA PHE A 444 -13.23 -24.70 0.63
C PHE A 444 -12.54 -24.74 -0.73
N LEU A 445 -11.22 -24.48 -0.79
CA LEU A 445 -10.44 -24.51 -2.03
C LEU A 445 -10.41 -25.91 -2.64
N ALA A 446 -10.28 -26.97 -1.83
CA ALA A 446 -10.24 -28.36 -2.30
C ALA A 446 -11.61 -28.86 -2.81
N ARG A 447 -12.71 -28.41 -2.20
CA ARG A 447 -14.06 -28.83 -2.58
C ARG A 447 -14.67 -28.01 -3.71
N ARG A 448 -14.30 -26.73 -3.84
CA ARG A 448 -14.92 -25.78 -4.78
C ARG A 448 -13.88 -24.98 -5.58
N PRO A 449 -12.87 -25.61 -6.21
CA PRO A 449 -11.82 -24.90 -6.94
C PRO A 449 -12.38 -24.07 -8.10
N ASP A 450 -13.37 -24.59 -8.84
CA ASP A 450 -14.02 -23.86 -9.94
C ASP A 450 -14.74 -22.58 -9.51
N ARG A 451 -15.30 -22.56 -8.28
CA ARG A 451 -15.93 -21.36 -7.74
C ARG A 451 -14.90 -20.25 -7.56
N VAL A 452 -13.74 -20.60 -7.00
CA VAL A 452 -12.64 -19.64 -6.76
C VAL A 452 -12.15 -19.10 -8.08
N ARG A 453 -11.89 -19.99 -9.07
CA ARG A 453 -11.45 -19.55 -10.38
C ARG A 453 -12.42 -18.51 -10.92
N ARG A 454 -13.70 -18.85 -11.08
CA ARG A 454 -14.75 -17.98 -11.67
C ARG A 454 -14.94 -16.61 -10.99
N ILE A 455 -14.60 -16.49 -9.71
CA ILE A 455 -14.71 -15.22 -8.97
C ILE A 455 -13.43 -14.40 -9.10
N VAL A 456 -12.25 -15.02 -9.03
CA VAL A 456 -10.97 -14.31 -9.04
C VAL A 456 -10.58 -13.91 -10.46
N ARG A 457 -10.60 -12.60 -10.74
CA ARG A 457 -10.20 -12.08 -12.04
C ARG A 457 -8.69 -12.18 -12.28
N PRO A 458 -8.26 -12.45 -13.53
CA PRO A 458 -6.85 -12.40 -13.90
C PRO A 458 -6.18 -11.04 -13.66
N PRO A 459 -4.86 -10.99 -13.45
CA PRO A 459 -4.10 -9.75 -13.39
C PRO A 459 -4.09 -9.04 -14.75
N PHE A 460 -3.81 -7.73 -14.77
CA PHE A 460 -3.56 -7.03 -16.04
C PHE A 460 -2.29 -7.55 -16.73
N ALA A 461 -2.29 -7.54 -18.06
CA ALA A 461 -1.17 -7.94 -18.89
C ALA A 461 0.07 -7.10 -18.61
N ARG A 462 1.28 -7.67 -18.77
CA ARG A 462 2.47 -6.83 -18.89
C ARG A 462 2.38 -6.06 -20.20
N VAL A 463 3.03 -4.90 -20.27
CA VAL A 463 3.07 -4.11 -21.51
C VAL A 463 3.60 -4.95 -22.69
N ALA A 464 4.58 -5.83 -22.42
CA ALA A 464 5.15 -6.74 -23.42
C ALA A 464 4.18 -7.85 -23.87
N ASP A 465 3.17 -8.19 -23.07
CA ASP A 465 2.19 -9.23 -23.37
C ASP A 465 0.96 -8.67 -24.10
N LEU A 466 0.82 -7.34 -24.17
CA LEU A 466 -0.32 -6.70 -24.81
C LEU A 466 -0.25 -6.82 -26.34
N PRO A 467 -1.38 -7.08 -27.04
CA PRO A 467 -1.39 -7.04 -28.49
C PRO A 467 -1.10 -5.63 -29.00
N ALA A 468 -0.43 -5.55 -30.17
CA ALA A 468 -0.04 -4.29 -30.79
C ALA A 468 -1.25 -3.39 -31.15
N ARG A 469 -2.42 -3.98 -31.42
CA ARG A 469 -3.68 -3.27 -31.70
C ARG A 469 -4.74 -3.59 -30.65
N VAL A 470 -5.44 -2.56 -30.18
CA VAL A 470 -6.56 -2.67 -29.24
C VAL A 470 -7.77 -3.31 -29.93
N GLY A 471 -8.50 -4.18 -29.23
CA GLY A 471 -9.77 -4.77 -29.71
C GLY A 471 -9.63 -6.01 -30.59
N VAL A 472 -8.42 -6.55 -30.78
CA VAL A 472 -8.18 -7.77 -31.56
C VAL A 472 -8.34 -9.06 -30.71
N GLN A 473 -8.43 -8.94 -29.38
CA GLN A 473 -8.59 -10.06 -28.46
C GLN A 473 -9.98 -10.04 -27.81
N LYS A 474 -10.55 -11.24 -27.59
CA LYS A 474 -11.69 -11.41 -26.68
C LYS A 474 -11.28 -10.98 -25.26
N PRO A 475 -12.19 -10.47 -24.42
CA PRO A 475 -11.89 -10.13 -23.03
C PRO A 475 -11.23 -11.30 -22.29
N ALA A 476 -10.46 -10.97 -21.24
CA ALA A 476 -9.87 -11.98 -20.38
C ALA A 476 -10.98 -12.86 -19.80
N ALA A 477 -10.92 -14.17 -20.05
CA ALA A 477 -11.83 -15.08 -19.38
C ALA A 477 -11.12 -15.74 -18.22
N VAL A 478 -11.95 -16.04 -17.25
CA VAL A 478 -11.58 -16.71 -16.05
C VAL A 478 -11.48 -18.20 -16.36
N PRO A 479 -10.34 -18.87 -16.11
CA PRO A 479 -10.22 -20.31 -16.37
C PRO A 479 -11.31 -21.07 -15.60
N VAL A 480 -11.93 -22.06 -16.22
CA VAL A 480 -12.77 -23.06 -15.54
C VAL A 480 -12.00 -24.37 -15.54
N GLY A 481 -11.97 -25.08 -14.42
CA GLY A 481 -11.02 -26.17 -14.14
C GLY A 481 -11.19 -27.45 -14.98
N LYS A 482 -10.19 -28.33 -14.81
CA LYS A 482 -9.88 -29.64 -15.42
C LYS A 482 -9.42 -29.69 -16.89
N TRP A 483 -8.45 -28.90 -17.35
CA TRP A 483 -8.09 -28.92 -18.79
C TRP A 483 -6.61 -28.93 -19.22
N ASP A 484 -5.64 -29.13 -18.31
CA ASP A 484 -4.20 -29.14 -18.66
C ASP A 484 -3.46 -30.43 -18.19
N LYS A 485 -3.94 -31.64 -18.54
CA LYS A 485 -3.16 -32.89 -18.40
C LYS A 485 -2.71 -33.41 -19.77
N PRO A 486 -1.51 -33.98 -19.92
CA PRO A 486 -1.23 -34.89 -21.03
C PRO A 486 -2.23 -36.05 -21.02
N GLU A 487 -2.69 -36.48 -22.20
CA GLU A 487 -3.68 -37.55 -22.37
C GLU A 487 -3.29 -38.85 -21.64
N SER A 488 -1.98 -39.06 -21.44
CA SER A 488 -1.38 -40.18 -20.71
C SER A 488 -1.74 -40.26 -19.21
N GLU A 489 -2.30 -39.21 -18.63
CA GLU A 489 -2.68 -39.16 -17.20
C GLU A 489 -4.20 -39.05 -16.97
N GLY A 490 -5.00 -39.40 -17.99
CA GLY A 490 -6.45 -39.46 -17.90
C GLY A 490 -7.14 -38.10 -17.84
N GLY A 491 -6.53 -37.06 -18.42
CA GLY A 491 -7.24 -35.82 -18.70
C GLY A 491 -7.41 -35.60 -20.20
N THR A 492 -8.33 -34.71 -20.55
CA THR A 492 -8.54 -34.19 -21.92
C THR A 492 -7.78 -32.87 -22.06
N PRO A 493 -6.53 -32.85 -22.55
CA PRO A 493 -5.82 -31.59 -22.79
C PRO A 493 -6.54 -30.81 -23.87
N ARG A 494 -7.04 -29.62 -23.55
CA ARG A 494 -7.35 -28.65 -24.59
C ARG A 494 -6.01 -28.01 -24.98
N ARG A 495 -5.51 -28.29 -26.19
CA ARG A 495 -4.47 -27.44 -26.78
C ARG A 495 -4.97 -26.01 -26.69
N ALA A 496 -4.21 -25.12 -26.03
CA ALA A 496 -4.52 -23.69 -26.01
C ALA A 496 -4.81 -23.24 -27.45
N SER A 497 -6.08 -22.92 -27.71
CA SER A 497 -6.50 -22.45 -29.03
C SER A 497 -6.08 -20.99 -29.14
N PRO A 498 -5.71 -20.50 -30.34
CA PRO A 498 -5.65 -19.06 -30.62
C PRO A 498 -6.94 -18.31 -30.25
N ASP A 499 -8.07 -19.04 -30.14
CA ASP A 499 -9.38 -18.52 -29.73
C ASP A 499 -9.64 -18.54 -28.21
N ASP A 500 -8.72 -19.12 -27.42
CA ASP A 500 -8.87 -19.15 -25.98
C ASP A 500 -8.63 -17.75 -25.40
N PRO A 501 -9.50 -17.30 -24.49
CA PRO A 501 -9.42 -15.95 -23.95
C PRO A 501 -8.13 -15.77 -23.13
N PRO A 502 -7.51 -14.57 -23.19
CA PRO A 502 -6.24 -14.33 -22.53
C PRO A 502 -6.35 -14.51 -21.01
N ARG A 503 -5.33 -15.13 -20.39
CA ARG A 503 -5.20 -15.28 -18.92
C ARG A 503 -4.77 -13.96 -18.24
N TYR A 504 -5.06 -12.83 -18.85
CA TYR A 504 -4.72 -11.50 -18.36
C TYR A 504 -5.73 -10.49 -18.88
N ARG A 505 -5.96 -9.43 -18.10
CA ARG A 505 -6.80 -8.30 -18.48
C ARG A 505 -6.04 -7.29 -19.34
N ASP A 506 -6.66 -6.75 -20.39
CA ASP A 506 -6.10 -5.64 -21.17
C ASP A 506 -6.66 -4.31 -20.63
N PRO A 507 -5.84 -3.42 -20.06
CA PRO A 507 -6.34 -2.14 -19.51
C PRO A 507 -6.93 -1.19 -20.57
N ARG A 508 -6.79 -1.52 -21.87
CA ARG A 508 -7.36 -0.78 -22.99
C ARG A 508 -8.74 -1.31 -23.40
N ASN A 509 -9.14 -2.48 -22.90
CA ASN A 509 -10.45 -3.07 -23.12
C ASN A 509 -11.41 -2.62 -22.01
N VAL A 510 -12.55 -2.03 -22.40
CA VAL A 510 -13.57 -1.50 -21.50
C VAL A 510 -14.04 -2.57 -20.49
N MET A 511 -14.29 -3.80 -20.93
CA MET A 511 -14.77 -4.89 -20.05
C MET A 511 -13.71 -5.38 -19.05
N ASP A 512 -12.44 -5.21 -19.38
CA ASP A 512 -11.33 -5.54 -18.48
C ASP A 512 -11.13 -4.47 -17.40
N ILE A 513 -11.69 -3.27 -17.63
CA ILE A 513 -11.70 -2.14 -16.71
C ILE A 513 -13.07 -1.86 -16.03
N THR A 514 -14.02 -2.79 -16.03
CA THR A 514 -15.24 -2.76 -15.18
C THR A 514 -15.17 -3.62 -13.90
N TYR A 515 -15.77 -3.16 -12.80
CA TYR A 515 -15.79 -3.81 -11.47
C TYR A 515 -16.69 -5.04 -11.46
N ASP A 516 -16.11 -6.23 -11.27
CA ASP A 516 -16.90 -7.43 -11.01
C ASP A 516 -17.40 -7.40 -9.57
N MET A 517 -18.72 -7.41 -9.40
CA MET A 517 -19.36 -7.27 -8.11
C MET A 517 -19.23 -8.51 -7.21
N ARG A 518 -18.73 -9.63 -7.74
CA ARG A 518 -18.41 -10.85 -6.98
C ARG A 518 -17.06 -10.78 -6.29
N MET A 519 -16.19 -9.87 -6.74
CA MET A 519 -14.90 -9.62 -6.12
C MET A 519 -15.05 -8.60 -4.98
N PRO A 520 -14.44 -8.84 -3.82
CA PRO A 520 -14.25 -7.78 -2.83
C PRO A 520 -13.59 -6.56 -3.50
N PRO A 521 -14.13 -5.36 -3.34
CA PRO A 521 -13.72 -4.20 -4.13
C PRO A 521 -12.40 -3.56 -3.63
N PHE A 522 -11.27 -4.29 -3.54
CA PHE A 522 -9.97 -3.76 -3.03
C PHE A 522 -8.64 -4.28 -3.63
N MET A 523 -8.62 -4.81 -4.84
CA MET A 523 -7.44 -5.49 -5.40
C MET A 523 -6.71 -4.70 -6.55
N ARG A 524 -5.48 -4.21 -6.44
CA ARG A 524 -4.60 -3.62 -7.50
C ARG A 524 -5.13 -2.58 -8.54
N HIS A 525 -4.38 -1.47 -8.61
CA HIS A 525 -4.47 -0.27 -9.47
C HIS A 525 -5.48 0.79 -9.03
N SER A 526 -5.17 2.05 -9.34
CA SER A 526 -5.70 3.25 -8.68
C SER A 526 -7.23 3.36 -8.73
N MET A 527 -7.74 4.25 -7.88
CA MET A 527 -9.12 4.59 -7.49
C MET A 527 -10.22 4.65 -8.57
N GLY A 528 -9.99 4.25 -9.83
CA GLY A 528 -10.95 4.28 -10.93
C GLY A 528 -11.14 2.96 -11.71
N VAL A 529 -10.29 1.94 -11.56
CA VAL A 529 -10.36 0.69 -12.36
C VAL A 529 -10.53 -0.58 -11.51
N PRO A 530 -10.95 -1.71 -12.11
CA PRO A 530 -11.29 -2.94 -11.43
C PRO A 530 -10.08 -3.71 -11.06
N LEU A 531 -10.36 -4.57 -10.13
CA LEU A 531 -9.39 -4.88 -9.15
C LEU A 531 -8.97 -6.37 -9.28
N SER A 532 -7.66 -6.67 -9.28
CA SER A 532 -7.09 -8.04 -9.21
C SER A 532 -5.99 -8.16 -8.16
N ILE A 533 -5.69 -9.38 -7.69
CA ILE A 533 -4.49 -9.66 -6.89
C ILE A 533 -3.21 -9.45 -7.73
N THR A 534 -2.02 -9.49 -7.11
CA THR A 534 -0.75 -9.48 -7.87
C THR A 534 -0.69 -10.68 -8.81
N ARG A 535 0.09 -10.59 -9.89
CA ARG A 535 0.20 -11.72 -10.84
C ARG A 535 0.79 -12.94 -10.14
N ARG A 536 1.81 -12.75 -9.31
CA ARG A 536 2.40 -13.80 -8.47
C ARG A 536 1.36 -14.48 -7.57
N HIS A 537 0.53 -13.71 -6.85
CA HIS A 537 -0.53 -14.29 -6.02
C HIS A 537 -1.58 -15.04 -6.86
N TYR A 538 -1.95 -14.50 -8.02
CA TYR A 538 -2.88 -15.15 -8.93
C TYR A 538 -2.34 -16.48 -9.45
N ASP A 539 -1.12 -16.46 -10.00
CA ASP A 539 -0.48 -17.64 -10.57
C ASP A 539 -0.28 -18.72 -9.51
N LEU A 540 0.14 -18.34 -8.29
CA LEU A 540 0.28 -19.28 -7.18
C LEU A 540 -1.07 -19.86 -6.73
N LEU A 541 -2.12 -19.04 -6.63
CA LEU A 541 -3.46 -19.51 -6.28
C LEU A 541 -3.99 -20.49 -7.32
N MET A 542 -3.87 -20.15 -8.61
CA MET A 542 -4.34 -21.04 -9.69
C MET A 542 -3.55 -22.35 -9.71
N ALA A 543 -2.22 -22.30 -9.56
CA ALA A 543 -1.38 -23.49 -9.47
C ALA A 543 -1.72 -24.35 -8.24
N TYR A 544 -2.06 -23.74 -7.11
CA TYR A 544 -2.50 -24.47 -5.93
C TYR A 544 -3.84 -25.19 -6.15
N LEU A 545 -4.82 -24.52 -6.77
CA LEU A 545 -6.09 -25.15 -7.14
C LEU A 545 -5.89 -26.33 -8.09
N ASP A 546 -4.99 -26.19 -9.08
CA ASP A 546 -4.64 -27.28 -10.00
C ASP A 546 -4.04 -28.46 -9.23
N LYS A 547 -3.16 -28.22 -8.25
CA LYS A 547 -2.61 -29.29 -7.39
C LYS A 547 -3.67 -29.98 -6.54
N LEU A 548 -4.59 -29.23 -5.91
CA LEU A 548 -5.68 -29.81 -5.12
C LEU A 548 -6.63 -30.70 -5.96
N GLU A 549 -6.73 -30.47 -7.26
CA GLU A 549 -7.54 -31.27 -8.17
C GLU A 549 -6.80 -32.48 -8.76
N THR A 550 -5.51 -32.32 -9.03
CA THR A 550 -4.73 -33.30 -9.80
C THR A 550 -3.90 -34.23 -8.92
N ASP A 551 -3.56 -33.82 -7.71
CA ASP A 551 -2.69 -34.56 -6.80
C ASP A 551 -3.44 -34.93 -5.51
N LYS A 552 -3.63 -36.23 -5.30
CA LYS A 552 -4.32 -36.77 -4.14
C LYS A 552 -3.62 -36.39 -2.82
N SER A 553 -2.29 -36.30 -2.81
CA SER A 553 -1.54 -35.97 -1.59
C SER A 553 -1.85 -34.55 -1.11
N TRP A 554 -1.93 -33.60 -2.05
CA TRP A 554 -2.31 -32.21 -1.77
C TRP A 554 -3.75 -32.11 -1.28
N ARG A 555 -4.66 -32.84 -1.93
CA ARG A 555 -6.07 -32.87 -1.56
C ARG A 555 -6.30 -33.49 -0.19
N ASP A 556 -5.69 -34.63 0.09
CA ASP A 556 -5.81 -35.33 1.36
C ASP A 556 -5.22 -34.44 2.48
N ALA A 557 -4.04 -33.84 2.27
CA ALA A 557 -3.44 -32.90 3.22
C ALA A 557 -4.32 -31.66 3.50
N ALA A 558 -5.06 -31.17 2.50
CA ALA A 558 -5.99 -30.05 2.66
C ALA A 558 -7.29 -30.44 3.41
N LEU A 559 -7.65 -31.73 3.42
CA LEU A 559 -8.88 -32.26 4.05
C LEU A 559 -8.62 -32.92 5.41
N VAL A 560 -7.38 -33.28 5.72
CA VAL A 560 -7.01 -33.82 7.03
C VAL A 560 -7.06 -32.70 8.06
N ALA A 561 -7.83 -32.92 9.12
CA ALA A 561 -7.83 -32.03 10.25
C ALA A 561 -6.47 -32.09 10.97
N GLU A 562 -5.88 -30.94 11.33
CA GLU A 562 -4.80 -30.91 12.33
C GLU A 562 -5.33 -31.41 13.68
N GLY A 563 -5.45 -32.74 13.82
CA GLY A 563 -5.62 -33.43 15.09
C GLY A 563 -4.25 -33.59 15.74
N GLY A 564 -3.76 -32.54 16.39
CA GLY A 564 -2.74 -32.68 17.42
C GLY A 564 -3.38 -33.28 18.68
N PRO A 565 -2.69 -34.16 19.44
CA PRO A 565 -3.29 -34.89 20.55
C PRO A 565 -3.71 -33.91 21.65
N HIS A 566 -4.98 -33.98 22.04
CA HIS A 566 -5.43 -33.50 23.34
C HIS A 566 -4.72 -34.33 24.41
N HIS A 567 -3.66 -33.78 25.02
CA HIS A 567 -3.24 -34.22 26.33
C HIS A 567 -4.24 -33.65 27.34
N GLY A 568 -4.98 -34.56 27.98
CA GLY A 568 -5.90 -34.28 29.07
C GLY A 568 -5.21 -33.98 30.40
#